data_AF-A0A2V1CZZ7-F1
#
_entry.id   AF-A0A2V1CZZ7-F1
#
_cell.length_a   1.000
_cell.length_b   1.000
_cell.length_c   1.000
_cell.angle_alpha   90.00
_cell.angle_beta   90.00
_cell.angle_gamma   90.00
#
_symmetry.space_group_name_H-M   'P 1'
#
loop_
_entity.id
_entity.type
_entity.pdbx_description
1 polymer ?
#
loop_
_entity_poly.entity_id
_entity_poly.type
_entity_poly.pdbx_seq_one_letter_code
_entity_poly.pdbx_strand_id
1 'polypeptide(L)'
;MPLTAPLSHVAIIGGGLAVRNSPFQPGALHLLSPNALRVLDTVHVLERVKKLSFHIDVLAFKDDHDKTTDEYYFGSETLYGYSAIRTMRKLLLDEMKIMLRERNIPIHFDHRLIAITDGPDQVEFTFENGLTASAPLLIGADGIHSSVRKTSCLSLATLLSKLSDKATLDKAVVKWQTYRQERINKVLELIKQMNAKRLPEAERVKLPPGAIWVDQSLTRGDGGELRWLYEPDLVTDAATWVQELENDA
;
A
#
# COMPACT_ATOMS: atom_id res chain seq x y z
N MET A 1 -19.19 12.19 -21.21
CA MET A 1 -19.96 11.06 -21.78
C MET A 1 -20.16 10.06 -20.65
N PRO A 2 -21.39 9.63 -20.34
CA PRO A 2 -21.59 8.61 -19.31
C PRO A 2 -20.86 7.33 -19.71
N LEU A 3 -20.36 6.57 -18.74
CA LEU A 3 -19.79 5.23 -18.92
C LEU A 3 -20.90 4.30 -19.43
N THR A 4 -21.15 4.27 -20.74
CA THR A 4 -22.26 3.52 -21.35
C THR A 4 -21.92 2.07 -21.67
N ALA A 5 -20.77 1.57 -21.23
CA ALA A 5 -20.42 0.16 -21.36
C ALA A 5 -20.25 -0.45 -19.96
N PRO A 6 -20.95 -1.56 -19.64
CA PRO A 6 -20.65 -2.30 -18.41
C PRO A 6 -19.19 -2.75 -18.47
N LEU A 7 -18.39 -2.36 -17.46
CA LEU A 7 -17.01 -2.79 -17.29
C LEU A 7 -17.02 -4.31 -17.06
N SER A 8 -16.87 -5.09 -18.13
CA SER A 8 -17.24 -6.49 -18.09
C SER A 8 -16.33 -7.38 -17.24
N HIS A 9 -15.15 -6.95 -16.76
CA HIS A 9 -14.23 -7.91 -16.12
C HIS A 9 -13.43 -7.46 -14.88
N VAL A 10 -12.88 -6.24 -14.74
CA VAL A 10 -12.16 -5.82 -13.52
C VAL A 10 -12.11 -4.29 -13.45
N ALA A 11 -12.31 -3.69 -12.27
CA ALA A 11 -12.03 -2.28 -12.00
C ALA A 11 -10.76 -2.15 -11.15
N ILE A 12 -9.85 -1.23 -11.52
CA ILE A 12 -8.62 -0.94 -10.76
C ILE A 12 -8.70 0.51 -10.29
N ILE A 13 -8.70 0.72 -8.97
CA ILE A 13 -8.71 2.06 -8.36
C ILE A 13 -7.32 2.38 -7.86
N GLY A 14 -6.75 3.43 -8.44
CA GLY A 14 -5.36 3.81 -8.23
C GLY A 14 -4.43 3.14 -9.22
N GLY A 15 -3.82 3.94 -10.08
CA GLY A 15 -2.71 3.50 -10.92
C GLY A 15 -1.40 3.74 -10.18
N GLY A 16 -0.93 2.75 -9.42
CA GLY A 16 0.36 2.82 -8.72
C GLY A 16 1.48 3.48 -9.54
N LEU A 17 2.34 4.21 -8.83
CA LEU A 17 3.09 5.41 -9.25
C LEU A 17 2.25 6.73 -9.38
N ALA A 18 1.15 6.87 -8.64
CA ALA A 18 0.41 8.12 -8.35
C ALA A 18 0.14 9.00 -9.57
N VAL A 19 -0.66 8.48 -10.49
CA VAL A 19 -1.16 9.25 -11.62
C VAL A 19 -2.18 10.28 -11.12
N ARG A 20 -1.75 11.54 -11.06
CA ARG A 20 -2.63 12.71 -11.12
C ARG A 20 -2.51 13.29 -12.53
N ASN A 21 -3.56 13.91 -13.05
CA ASN A 21 -3.47 14.77 -14.22
C ASN A 21 -2.80 16.11 -13.81
N SER A 22 -1.54 16.05 -13.37
CA SER A 22 -0.74 17.21 -12.99
C SER A 22 0.45 17.33 -13.94
N PRO A 23 0.65 18.48 -14.60
CA PRO A 23 1.81 18.71 -15.46
C PRO A 23 3.14 18.71 -14.68
N PHE A 24 3.08 18.80 -13.35
CA PHE A 24 4.26 18.85 -12.49
C PHE A 24 4.20 17.77 -11.40
N GLN A 25 5.14 16.82 -11.46
CA GLN A 25 5.57 16.03 -10.32
C GLN A 25 7.10 16.19 -10.24
N PRO A 26 7.67 16.60 -9.10
CA PRO A 26 9.12 16.47 -8.88
C PRO A 26 9.47 15.00 -9.10
N GLY A 27 10.20 14.71 -10.18
CA GLY A 27 10.49 13.35 -10.59
C GLY A 27 11.42 12.69 -9.58
N ALA A 28 10.87 11.89 -8.67
CA ALA A 28 11.68 10.99 -7.87
C ALA A 28 12.33 9.96 -8.80
N LEU A 29 13.65 9.83 -8.70
CA LEU A 29 14.37 8.75 -9.37
C LEU A 29 14.03 7.43 -8.66
N HIS A 30 13.66 6.44 -9.45
CA HIS A 30 13.46 5.08 -8.97
C HIS A 30 14.62 4.22 -9.43
N LEU A 31 15.12 3.42 -8.51
CA LEU A 31 16.08 2.39 -8.79
C LEU A 31 15.35 1.05 -8.84
N LEU A 32 15.45 0.34 -9.96
CA LEU A 32 14.73 -0.90 -10.25
C LEU A 32 15.72 -2.05 -10.38
N SER A 33 15.62 -3.00 -9.44
CA SER A 33 16.43 -4.22 -9.37
C SER A 33 15.90 -5.32 -10.30
N PRO A 34 16.70 -6.38 -10.56
CA PRO A 34 16.35 -7.48 -11.47
C PRO A 34 14.98 -8.13 -11.25
N ASN A 35 14.51 -8.22 -9.99
CA ASN A 35 13.19 -8.76 -9.67
C ASN A 35 12.05 -7.90 -10.27
N ALA A 36 12.13 -6.58 -10.16
CA ALA A 36 11.16 -5.67 -10.77
C ALA A 36 11.27 -5.70 -12.30
N LEU A 37 12.49 -5.74 -12.83
CA LEU A 37 12.73 -5.77 -14.27
C LEU A 37 12.17 -7.02 -14.94
N ARG A 38 12.30 -8.18 -14.29
CA ARG A 38 11.69 -9.42 -14.78
C ARG A 38 10.17 -9.31 -14.93
N VAL A 39 9.49 -8.64 -13.99
CA VAL A 39 8.05 -8.38 -14.10
C VAL A 39 7.74 -7.39 -15.22
N LEU A 40 8.53 -6.32 -15.37
CA LEU A 40 8.35 -5.36 -16.46
C LEU A 40 8.62 -5.98 -17.84
N ASP A 41 9.50 -6.96 -17.91
CA ASP A 41 9.82 -7.69 -19.13
C ASP A 41 8.67 -8.59 -19.59
N THR A 42 8.03 -9.32 -18.67
CA THR A 42 6.87 -10.18 -18.99
C THR A 42 5.66 -9.39 -19.52
N VAL A 43 5.54 -8.12 -19.16
CA VAL A 43 4.49 -7.22 -19.67
C VAL A 43 4.97 -6.30 -20.80
N HIS A 44 6.19 -6.51 -21.31
CA HIS A 44 6.82 -5.76 -22.41
C HIS A 44 7.03 -4.26 -22.16
N VAL A 45 7.09 -3.86 -20.88
CA VAL A 45 7.39 -2.47 -20.49
C VAL A 45 8.90 -2.22 -20.52
N LEU A 46 9.70 -3.22 -20.15
CA LEU A 46 11.15 -3.07 -19.96
C LEU A 46 11.84 -2.47 -21.19
N GLU A 47 11.57 -3.00 -22.39
CA GLU A 47 12.21 -2.55 -23.63
C GLU A 47 11.98 -1.06 -23.96
N ARG A 48 10.82 -0.52 -23.56
CA ARG A 48 10.50 0.90 -23.76
C ARG A 48 11.26 1.79 -22.78
N VAL A 49 11.35 1.37 -21.53
CA VAL A 49 11.95 2.20 -20.46
C VAL A 49 13.46 2.04 -20.35
N LYS A 50 14.03 0.91 -20.77
CA LYS A 50 15.47 0.62 -20.68
C LYS A 50 16.30 1.68 -21.41
N LYS A 51 15.87 2.11 -22.60
CA LYS A 51 16.52 3.16 -23.41
C LYS A 51 16.49 4.55 -22.78
N LEU A 52 15.57 4.76 -21.84
CA LEU A 52 15.35 6.03 -21.16
C LEU A 52 15.92 6.04 -19.73
N SER A 53 16.70 5.01 -19.39
CA SER A 53 17.18 4.76 -18.03
C SER A 53 18.70 4.67 -17.97
N PHE A 54 19.26 4.93 -16.79
CA PHE A 54 20.68 4.76 -16.51
C PHE A 54 20.94 3.39 -15.92
N HIS A 55 21.98 2.70 -16.38
CA HIS A 55 22.39 1.41 -15.82
C HIS A 55 23.24 1.62 -14.56
N ILE A 56 22.93 0.89 -13.49
CA ILE A 56 23.71 0.93 -12.25
C ILE A 56 23.62 -0.41 -11.54
N ASP A 57 24.72 -1.16 -11.57
CA ASP A 57 24.78 -2.53 -11.06
C ASP A 57 25.42 -2.63 -9.67
N VAL A 58 26.29 -1.70 -9.33
CA VAL A 58 27.00 -1.69 -8.04
C VAL A 58 26.60 -0.48 -7.24
N LEU A 59 26.26 -0.71 -5.98
CA LEU A 59 26.05 0.33 -4.99
C LEU A 59 27.20 0.26 -3.98
N ALA A 60 27.99 1.32 -3.94
CA ALA A 60 29.12 1.47 -3.04
C ALA A 60 28.73 2.35 -1.85
N PHE A 61 29.02 1.89 -0.64
CA PHE A 61 28.91 2.68 0.58
C PHE A 61 30.27 3.27 0.92
N LYS A 62 30.26 4.54 1.31
CA LYS A 62 31.46 5.27 1.66
C LYS A 62 31.30 5.92 3.03
N ASP A 63 32.40 6.02 3.78
CA ASP A 63 32.46 6.81 5.00
C ASP A 63 32.64 8.32 4.70
N ASP A 64 32.75 9.13 5.75
CA ASP A 64 32.95 10.59 5.68
C ASP A 64 34.33 11.00 5.16
N HIS A 65 35.23 10.04 4.93
CA HIS A 65 36.54 10.22 4.33
C HIS A 65 36.60 9.71 2.88
N ASP A 66 35.46 9.48 2.24
CA ASP A 66 35.31 8.95 0.87
C ASP A 66 35.87 7.51 0.67
N LYS A 67 36.17 6.80 1.76
CA LYS A 67 36.65 5.42 1.70
C LYS A 67 35.48 4.47 1.55
N THR A 68 35.53 3.60 0.55
CA THR A 68 34.54 2.54 0.37
C THR A 68 34.59 1.57 1.54
N THR A 69 33.48 1.44 2.25
CA THR A 69 33.32 0.54 3.40
C THR A 69 32.68 -0.78 2.99
N ASP A 70 31.81 -0.76 1.97
CA ASP A 70 31.10 -1.92 1.47
C ASP A 70 30.63 -1.70 0.02
N GLU A 71 30.42 -2.79 -0.71
CA GLU A 71 29.88 -2.79 -2.07
C GLU A 71 28.91 -3.96 -2.25
N TYR A 72 27.78 -3.71 -2.91
CA TYR A 72 26.85 -4.77 -3.26
C TYR A 72 26.32 -4.64 -4.68
N TYR A 73 26.09 -5.79 -5.31
CA TYR A 73 25.48 -5.88 -6.62
C TYR A 73 23.97 -5.71 -6.49
N PHE A 74 23.50 -4.52 -6.86
CA PHE A 74 22.08 -4.21 -6.99
C PHE A 74 21.50 -4.73 -8.32
N GLY A 75 22.35 -4.90 -9.33
CA GLY A 75 22.07 -5.55 -10.60
C GLY A 75 23.30 -6.26 -11.14
N SER A 76 23.11 -7.20 -12.05
CA SER A 76 24.17 -7.92 -12.77
C SER A 76 23.54 -8.84 -13.80
N GLU A 77 23.88 -8.66 -15.08
CA GLU A 77 23.40 -9.59 -16.13
C GLU A 77 23.94 -11.00 -15.90
N THR A 78 25.19 -11.14 -15.47
CA THR A 78 25.81 -12.44 -15.21
C THR A 78 25.22 -13.17 -14.00
N LEU A 79 25.00 -12.46 -12.88
CA LEU A 79 24.53 -13.10 -11.64
C LEU A 79 23.01 -13.20 -11.54
N TYR A 80 22.28 -12.21 -12.08
CA TYR A 80 20.83 -12.07 -11.87
C TYR A 80 20.02 -12.04 -13.18
N GLY A 81 20.69 -12.09 -14.33
CA GLY A 81 20.07 -12.06 -15.65
C GLY A 81 19.63 -10.67 -16.11
N TYR A 82 19.77 -9.63 -15.27
CA TYR A 82 19.41 -8.26 -15.60
C TYR A 82 20.39 -7.27 -14.96
N SER A 83 20.82 -6.27 -15.73
CA SER A 83 21.43 -5.06 -15.19
C SER A 83 20.36 -4.17 -14.58
N ALA A 84 20.59 -3.66 -13.36
CA ALA A 84 19.64 -2.78 -12.70
C ALA A 84 19.62 -1.40 -13.35
N ILE A 85 18.45 -0.77 -13.34
CA ILE A 85 18.25 0.52 -14.01
C ILE A 85 17.71 1.57 -13.04
N ARG A 86 18.15 2.80 -13.23
CA ARG A 86 17.65 3.99 -12.57
C ARG A 86 16.89 4.83 -13.58
N THR A 87 15.63 5.13 -13.29
CA THR A 87 14.75 5.86 -14.20
C THR A 87 13.92 6.91 -13.46
N MET A 88 13.47 7.93 -14.18
CA MET A 88 12.50 8.87 -13.63
C MET A 88 11.13 8.20 -13.57
N ARG A 89 10.48 8.26 -12.41
CA ARG A 89 9.11 7.78 -12.21
C ARG A 89 8.14 8.22 -13.31
N LYS A 90 8.26 9.48 -13.75
CA LYS A 90 7.42 10.04 -14.81
C LYS A 90 7.57 9.28 -16.14
N LEU A 91 8.80 8.94 -16.53
CA LEU A 91 9.06 8.24 -17.79
C LEU A 91 8.44 6.85 -17.79
N LEU A 92 8.63 6.09 -16.70
CA LEU A 92 8.02 4.78 -16.53
C LEU A 92 6.49 4.85 -16.66
N LEU A 93 5.86 5.81 -15.95
CA LEU A 93 4.41 6.01 -16.00
C LEU A 93 3.89 6.39 -17.37
N ASP A 94 4.60 7.28 -18.07
CA ASP A 94 4.14 7.78 -19.36
C ASP A 94 4.20 6.68 -20.43
N GLU A 95 5.27 5.87 -20.46
CA GLU A 95 5.35 4.69 -21.33
C GLU A 95 4.22 3.69 -21.03
N MET A 96 3.97 3.41 -19.75
CA MET A 96 2.85 2.53 -19.37
C MET A 96 1.49 3.09 -19.80
N LYS A 97 1.25 4.41 -19.68
CA LYS A 97 0.00 5.04 -20.16
C LYS A 97 -0.14 4.98 -21.68
N ILE A 98 0.96 5.07 -22.43
CA ILE A 98 0.95 4.89 -23.89
C ILE A 98 0.57 3.44 -24.19
N MET A 99 1.21 2.47 -23.53
CA MET A 99 0.92 1.04 -23.68
C MET A 99 -0.51 0.64 -23.36
N LEU A 100 -1.13 1.27 -22.35
CA LEU A 100 -2.55 1.06 -22.02
C LEU A 100 -3.46 1.61 -23.12
N ARG A 101 -3.14 2.80 -23.67
CA ARG A 101 -3.87 3.39 -24.80
C ARG A 101 -3.77 2.53 -26.06
N GLU A 102 -2.59 2.04 -26.39
CA GLU A 102 -2.38 1.12 -27.53
C GLU A 102 -3.18 -0.18 -27.40
N ARG A 103 -3.43 -0.63 -26.16
CA ARG A 103 -4.25 -1.82 -25.85
C ARG A 103 -5.73 -1.50 -25.69
N ASN A 104 -6.16 -0.25 -25.94
CA ASN A 104 -7.52 0.23 -25.73
C ASN A 104 -8.05 0.00 -24.30
N ILE A 105 -7.16 0.02 -23.30
CA ILE A 105 -7.56 -0.05 -21.88
C ILE A 105 -7.92 1.38 -21.43
N PRO A 106 -9.18 1.64 -21.05
CA PRO A 106 -9.62 2.99 -20.70
C PRO A 106 -9.01 3.44 -19.38
N ILE A 107 -8.62 4.72 -19.31
CA ILE A 107 -8.14 5.37 -18.10
C ILE A 107 -9.03 6.58 -17.81
N HIS A 108 -9.66 6.58 -16.64
CA HIS A 108 -10.52 7.66 -16.20
C HIS A 108 -9.81 8.47 -15.11
N PHE A 109 -9.48 9.73 -15.42
CA PHE A 109 -8.91 10.67 -14.46
C PHE A 109 -10.00 11.42 -13.71
N ASP A 110 -9.64 12.06 -12.59
CA ASP A 110 -10.56 12.87 -11.79
C ASP A 110 -11.76 12.08 -11.22
N HIS A 111 -11.55 10.78 -10.98
CA HIS A 111 -12.50 9.84 -10.38
C HIS A 111 -11.98 9.42 -8.99
N ARG A 112 -12.02 10.35 -8.03
CA ARG A 112 -11.62 10.06 -6.64
C ARG A 112 -12.69 9.22 -5.96
N LEU A 113 -12.33 8.01 -5.55
CA LEU A 113 -13.22 7.09 -4.84
C LEU A 113 -13.58 7.63 -3.44
N ILE A 114 -14.88 7.69 -3.14
CA ILE A 114 -15.42 8.13 -1.84
C ILE A 114 -16.24 7.07 -1.11
N ALA A 115 -16.84 6.11 -1.84
CA ALA A 115 -17.60 5.02 -1.25
C ALA A 115 -17.45 3.74 -2.07
N ILE A 116 -17.52 2.60 -1.38
CA ILE A 116 -17.57 1.25 -1.95
C ILE A 116 -18.73 0.53 -1.25
N THR A 117 -19.56 -0.15 -2.01
CA THR A 117 -20.65 -1.00 -1.54
C THR A 117 -20.49 -2.37 -2.17
N ASP A 118 -20.33 -3.40 -1.35
CA ASP A 118 -20.27 -4.78 -1.83
C ASP A 118 -21.69 -5.30 -2.09
N GLY A 119 -21.94 -5.76 -3.32
CA GLY A 119 -23.15 -6.49 -3.71
C GLY A 119 -22.86 -7.99 -3.93
N PRO A 120 -23.89 -8.82 -4.11
CA PRO A 120 -23.74 -10.27 -4.25
C PRO A 120 -22.95 -10.69 -5.49
N ASP A 121 -23.07 -9.95 -6.60
CA ASP A 121 -22.43 -10.28 -7.88
C ASP A 121 -21.38 -9.26 -8.33
N GLN A 122 -21.43 -8.05 -7.77
CA GLN A 122 -20.58 -6.92 -8.17
C GLN A 122 -20.32 -5.99 -7.00
N VAL A 123 -19.18 -5.29 -7.06
CA VAL A 123 -18.83 -4.19 -6.17
C VAL A 123 -19.26 -2.89 -6.85
N GLU A 124 -20.07 -2.09 -6.18
CA GLU A 124 -20.43 -0.74 -6.59
C GLU A 124 -19.50 0.28 -5.94
N PHE A 125 -19.14 1.32 -6.67
CA PHE A 125 -18.26 2.37 -6.16
C PHE A 125 -18.70 3.74 -6.65
N THR A 126 -18.61 4.71 -5.73
CA THR A 126 -19.02 6.10 -5.95
C THR A 126 -17.81 7.03 -5.90
N PHE A 127 -17.80 8.00 -6.81
CA PHE A 127 -16.74 8.99 -6.95
C PHE A 127 -17.18 10.37 -6.46
N GLU A 128 -16.21 11.19 -6.05
CA GLU A 128 -16.41 12.57 -5.57
C GLU A 128 -17.12 13.47 -6.59
N ASN A 129 -17.00 13.16 -7.89
CA ASN A 129 -17.68 13.87 -8.98
C ASN A 129 -19.16 13.46 -9.16
N GLY A 130 -19.70 12.62 -8.28
CA GLY A 130 -21.08 12.13 -8.30
C GLY A 130 -21.33 10.95 -9.24
N LEU A 131 -20.33 10.50 -9.99
CA LEU A 131 -20.45 9.32 -10.84
C LEU A 131 -20.39 8.04 -10.00
N THR A 132 -21.09 7.01 -10.46
CA THR A 132 -21.06 5.66 -9.92
C THR A 132 -20.65 4.67 -11.01
N ALA A 133 -20.06 3.57 -10.61
CA ALA A 133 -19.75 2.45 -11.48
C ALA A 133 -19.75 1.14 -10.68
N SER A 134 -19.81 0.02 -11.38
CA SER A 134 -19.79 -1.31 -10.80
C SER A 134 -18.87 -2.25 -11.58
N ALA A 135 -18.32 -3.25 -10.90
CA ALA A 135 -17.55 -4.33 -11.53
C ALA A 135 -17.58 -5.60 -10.67
N PRO A 136 -17.41 -6.80 -11.27
CA PRO A 136 -17.32 -8.06 -10.52
C PRO A 136 -16.12 -8.12 -9.55
N LEU A 137 -15.06 -7.35 -9.83
CA LEU A 137 -13.85 -7.29 -9.02
C LEU A 137 -13.29 -5.88 -8.97
N LEU A 138 -12.95 -5.41 -7.76
CA LEU A 138 -12.29 -4.13 -7.51
C LEU A 138 -10.88 -4.35 -6.95
N ILE A 139 -9.85 -3.87 -7.65
CA ILE A 139 -8.46 -3.93 -7.20
C ILE A 139 -8.03 -2.55 -6.67
N GLY A 140 -7.63 -2.49 -5.39
CA GLY A 140 -7.07 -1.30 -4.78
C GLY A 140 -5.55 -1.17 -5.01
N ALA A 141 -5.16 -0.28 -5.90
CA ALA A 141 -3.77 0.10 -6.19
C ALA A 141 -3.53 1.61 -5.98
N ASP A 142 -4.26 2.19 -5.03
CA ASP A 142 -4.32 3.61 -4.64
C ASP A 142 -3.31 4.01 -3.54
N GLY A 143 -2.31 3.15 -3.29
CA GLY A 143 -1.09 3.48 -2.55
C GLY A 143 -1.23 3.50 -1.02
N ILE A 144 -0.28 4.16 -0.35
CA ILE A 144 -0.17 4.13 1.13
C ILE A 144 -1.38 4.76 1.84
N HIS A 145 -2.12 5.66 1.17
CA HIS A 145 -3.34 6.30 1.71
C HIS A 145 -4.63 5.65 1.17
N SER A 146 -4.53 4.43 0.67
CA SER A 146 -5.63 3.68 0.03
C SER A 146 -6.98 3.87 0.69
N SER A 147 -7.95 4.33 -0.08
CA SER A 147 -9.37 4.33 0.26
C SER A 147 -9.95 2.91 0.16
N VAL A 148 -9.48 2.09 -0.79
CA VAL A 148 -9.95 0.70 -0.94
C VAL A 148 -9.60 -0.16 0.28
N ARG A 149 -8.37 -0.03 0.80
CA ARG A 149 -7.92 -0.71 2.03
C ARG A 149 -8.65 -0.21 3.28
N LYS A 150 -9.34 0.94 3.22
CA LYS A 150 -10.24 1.31 4.33
C LYS A 150 -11.43 0.39 4.41
N THR A 151 -11.80 -0.21 3.29
CA THR A 151 -12.99 -1.06 3.14
C THR A 151 -12.67 -2.55 3.20
N SER A 152 -11.55 -3.03 2.65
CA SER A 152 -11.29 -4.48 2.54
C SER A 152 -10.62 -5.11 3.79
N CYS A 153 -10.91 -6.33 4.26
CA CYS A 153 -12.12 -7.17 4.30
C CYS A 153 -11.82 -8.46 5.12
N LEU A 154 -10.57 -8.84 5.40
CA LEU A 154 -10.29 -10.13 6.05
C LEU A 154 -10.84 -10.25 7.49
N SER A 155 -10.67 -9.23 8.32
CA SER A 155 -11.22 -9.24 9.69
C SER A 155 -12.75 -9.06 9.71
N LEU A 156 -13.33 -8.37 8.74
CA LEU A 156 -14.78 -8.24 8.61
C LEU A 156 -15.40 -9.55 8.11
N ALA A 157 -14.85 -10.15 7.06
CA ALA A 157 -15.29 -11.44 6.54
C ALA A 157 -15.18 -12.55 7.59
N THR A 158 -14.13 -12.54 8.43
CA THR A 158 -13.97 -13.50 9.54
C THR A 158 -14.97 -13.24 10.67
N LEU A 159 -15.30 -11.98 10.96
CA LEU A 159 -16.33 -11.63 11.93
C LEU A 159 -17.72 -12.04 11.43
N LEU A 160 -18.05 -11.72 10.18
CA LEU A 160 -19.35 -12.02 9.57
C LEU A 160 -19.58 -13.52 9.41
N SER A 161 -18.54 -14.30 9.07
CA SER A 161 -18.67 -15.76 8.96
C SER A 161 -18.92 -16.47 10.28
N LYS A 162 -18.67 -15.80 11.41
CA LYS A 162 -18.86 -16.32 12.77
C LYS A 162 -20.07 -15.71 13.47
N LEU A 163 -20.77 -14.75 12.84
CA LEU A 163 -21.91 -14.07 13.46
C LEU A 163 -23.09 -15.04 13.62
N SER A 164 -23.68 -15.10 14.81
CA SER A 164 -24.92 -15.86 15.06
C SER A 164 -26.15 -14.95 15.06
N ASP A 165 -27.35 -15.54 15.04
CA ASP A 165 -28.63 -14.82 15.08
C ASP A 165 -28.81 -13.93 16.33
N LYS A 166 -27.94 -14.09 17.34
CA LYS A 166 -27.96 -13.29 18.58
C LYS A 166 -27.30 -11.91 18.40
N ALA A 167 -26.37 -11.76 17.47
CA ALA A 167 -25.64 -10.51 17.26
C ALA A 167 -26.12 -9.81 15.99
N THR A 168 -26.41 -8.50 16.07
CA THR A 168 -26.85 -7.73 14.90
C THR A 168 -25.66 -7.28 14.05
N LEU A 169 -25.88 -7.26 12.74
CA LEU A 169 -24.89 -6.80 11.75
C LEU A 169 -24.38 -5.38 12.09
N ASP A 170 -25.27 -4.47 12.47
CA ASP A 170 -24.90 -3.08 12.79
C ASP A 170 -23.91 -3.00 13.97
N LYS A 171 -24.16 -3.76 15.05
CA LYS A 171 -23.23 -3.81 16.21
C LYS A 171 -21.90 -4.43 15.80
N ALA A 172 -21.92 -5.46 14.95
CA ALA A 172 -20.72 -6.12 14.46
C ALA A 172 -19.83 -5.20 13.60
N VAL A 173 -20.44 -4.44 12.68
CA VAL A 173 -19.72 -3.47 11.85
C VAL A 173 -19.12 -2.35 12.69
N VAL A 174 -19.86 -1.83 13.68
CA VAL A 174 -19.35 -0.79 14.61
C VAL A 174 -18.15 -1.31 15.42
N LYS A 175 -18.24 -2.54 15.94
CA LYS A 175 -17.16 -3.18 16.70
C LYS A 175 -15.90 -3.36 15.86
N TRP A 176 -16.06 -3.92 14.66
CA TRP A 176 -14.97 -4.10 13.69
C TRP A 176 -14.29 -2.77 13.32
N GLN A 177 -15.09 -1.76 13.01
CA GLN A 177 -14.57 -0.45 12.62
C GLN A 177 -13.82 0.24 13.77
N THR A 178 -14.31 0.09 15.00
CA THR A 178 -13.66 0.63 16.21
C THR A 178 -12.27 0.04 16.40
N TYR A 179 -12.16 -1.30 16.39
CA TYR A 179 -10.87 -2.00 16.49
C TYR A 179 -9.88 -1.55 15.40
N ARG A 180 -10.36 -1.44 14.15
CA ARG A 180 -9.54 -1.00 13.02
C ARG A 180 -9.02 0.41 13.23
N GLN A 181 -9.87 1.32 13.72
CA GLN A 181 -9.49 2.69 14.00
C GLN A 181 -8.48 2.79 15.14
N GLU A 182 -8.63 1.99 16.20
CA GLU A 182 -7.67 1.92 17.30
C GLU A 182 -6.30 1.41 16.84
N ARG A 183 -6.24 0.40 15.98
CA ARG A 183 -4.96 -0.07 15.41
C ARG A 183 -4.29 1.00 14.57
N ILE A 184 -5.05 1.74 13.75
CA ILE A 184 -4.52 2.87 12.99
C ILE A 184 -3.94 3.93 13.93
N ASN A 185 -4.65 4.26 15.01
CA ASN A 185 -4.18 5.23 15.99
C ASN A 185 -2.86 4.78 16.64
N LYS A 186 -2.73 3.49 17.00
CA LYS A 186 -1.48 2.92 17.52
C LYS A 186 -0.32 3.02 16.53
N VAL A 187 -0.57 2.76 15.24
CA VAL A 187 0.46 2.91 14.19
C VAL A 187 0.87 4.36 14.01
N LEU A 188 -0.08 5.31 14.02
CA LEU A 188 0.22 6.72 13.91
C LEU A 188 1.05 7.23 15.09
N GLU A 189 0.75 6.76 16.30
CA GLU A 189 1.55 7.08 17.49
C GLU A 189 2.96 6.49 17.39
N LEU A 190 3.09 5.23 16.95
CA LEU A 190 4.42 4.63 16.71
C LEU A 190 5.22 5.42 15.67
N ILE A 191 4.60 5.85 14.56
CA ILE A 191 5.24 6.68 13.54
C ILE A 191 5.72 8.00 14.13
N LYS A 192 4.90 8.66 14.95
CA LYS A 192 5.27 9.90 15.64
C LYS A 192 6.48 9.69 16.55
N GLN A 193 6.48 8.61 17.32
CA GLN A 193 7.58 8.24 18.21
C GLN A 193 8.86 7.84 17.46
N MET A 194 8.75 7.18 16.31
CA MET A 194 9.89 6.84 15.44
C MET A 194 10.45 8.07 14.72
N ASN A 195 9.59 9.01 14.30
CA ASN A 195 10.03 10.26 13.70
C ASN A 195 10.75 11.14 14.73
N ALA A 196 10.34 11.11 15.99
CA ALA A 196 11.01 11.81 17.08
C ALA A 196 12.47 11.36 17.27
N LYS A 197 12.83 10.10 16.94
CA LYS A 197 14.24 9.65 16.92
C LYS A 197 15.11 10.41 15.92
N ARG A 198 14.52 10.94 14.86
CA ARG A 198 15.22 11.60 13.76
C ARG A 198 15.45 13.09 14.03
N LEU A 199 14.95 13.62 15.17
CA LEU A 199 15.17 15.00 15.56
C LEU A 199 16.61 15.22 16.09
N PRO A 200 17.15 16.45 15.97
CA PRO A 200 18.42 16.81 16.59
C PRO A 200 18.44 16.54 18.10
N GLU A 201 19.61 16.21 18.67
CA GLU A 201 19.76 15.87 20.10
C GLU A 201 19.18 16.96 21.02
N ALA A 202 19.43 18.23 20.70
CA ALA A 202 18.94 19.38 21.44
C ALA A 202 17.40 19.52 21.48
N GLU A 203 16.70 18.92 20.50
CA GLU A 203 15.24 18.89 20.46
C GLU A 203 14.68 17.62 21.09
N ARG A 204 15.38 16.48 20.96
CA ARG A 204 15.00 15.22 21.61
C ARG A 204 14.93 15.32 23.14
N VAL A 205 15.86 16.04 23.76
CA VAL A 205 15.91 16.25 25.23
C VAL A 205 14.71 17.05 25.75
N LYS A 206 14.03 17.83 24.88
CA LYS A 206 12.85 18.63 25.25
C LYS A 206 11.55 17.83 25.20
N LEU A 207 11.57 16.61 24.66
CA LEU A 207 10.38 15.79 24.51
C LEU A 207 9.99 15.11 25.83
N PRO A 208 8.68 14.89 26.07
CA PRO A 208 8.23 14.21 27.28
C PRO A 208 8.64 12.73 27.30
N PRO A 209 8.72 12.10 28.49
CA PRO A 209 8.97 10.66 28.62
C PRO A 209 7.97 9.84 27.78
N GLY A 210 8.48 8.89 26.98
CA GLY A 210 7.67 8.06 26.07
C GLY A 210 7.42 8.65 24.68
N ALA A 211 7.87 9.89 24.40
CA ALA A 211 7.76 10.50 23.07
C ALA A 211 8.71 9.90 22.02
N ILE A 212 9.70 9.12 22.45
CA ILE A 212 10.65 8.42 21.58
C ILE A 212 10.48 6.93 21.86
N TRP A 213 10.16 6.17 20.82
CA TRP A 213 9.97 4.73 20.94
C TRP A 213 11.31 4.06 21.22
N VAL A 214 11.40 3.10 22.14
CA VAL A 214 12.64 2.35 22.40
C VAL A 214 12.28 0.88 22.46
N ASP A 215 12.91 0.07 21.61
CA ASP A 215 12.70 -1.38 21.63
C ASP A 215 13.41 -1.98 22.84
N GLN A 216 12.67 -2.40 23.86
CA GLN A 216 13.25 -3.09 25.01
C GLN A 216 13.32 -4.60 24.79
N SER A 217 12.72 -5.10 23.70
CA SER A 217 12.44 -6.53 23.48
C SER A 217 13.52 -7.31 22.75
N LEU A 218 14.53 -6.65 22.17
CA LEU A 218 15.67 -7.34 21.53
C LEU A 218 16.54 -8.15 22.51
N THR A 219 16.32 -8.09 23.82
CA THR A 219 17.16 -8.78 24.82
C THR A 219 16.45 -9.58 25.93
N ARG A 220 15.19 -10.02 25.80
CA ARG A 220 14.58 -11.15 26.59
C ARG A 220 13.08 -11.36 26.27
N GLY A 221 12.67 -12.53 25.74
CA GLY A 221 11.29 -13.07 25.85
C GLY A 221 10.47 -13.29 24.56
N ASP A 222 9.29 -13.92 24.73
CA ASP A 222 8.34 -14.50 23.73
C ASP A 222 7.60 -13.49 22.81
N GLY A 223 8.34 -12.57 22.19
CA GLY A 223 7.85 -11.83 21.01
C GLY A 223 7.93 -10.32 21.17
N GLY A 224 8.53 -9.68 20.15
CA GLY A 224 8.87 -8.27 20.19
C GLY A 224 7.67 -7.32 20.33
N GLU A 225 7.92 -6.11 20.84
CA GLU A 225 6.93 -5.05 21.06
C GLU A 225 6.13 -4.65 19.80
N LEU A 226 6.57 -5.08 18.62
CA LEU A 226 5.91 -4.87 17.33
C LEU A 226 5.14 -6.08 16.81
N ARG A 227 5.04 -7.18 17.58
CA ARG A 227 4.33 -8.40 17.16
C ARG A 227 2.87 -8.14 16.81
N TRP A 228 2.19 -7.27 17.56
CA TRP A 228 0.81 -6.83 17.24
C TRP A 228 0.67 -6.16 15.87
N LEU A 229 1.76 -5.62 15.31
CA LEU A 229 1.80 -5.02 13.98
C LEU A 229 2.07 -6.06 12.89
N TYR A 230 3.02 -6.96 13.13
CA TYR A 230 3.53 -7.90 12.12
C TYR A 230 2.81 -9.26 12.09
N GLU A 231 2.22 -9.70 13.20
CA GLU A 231 1.54 -10.99 13.35
C GLU A 231 0.15 -10.81 14.01
N PRO A 232 -0.79 -10.06 13.41
CA PRO A 232 -2.14 -9.96 13.96
C PRO A 232 -2.92 -11.27 13.78
N ASP A 233 -3.40 -11.86 14.87
CA ASP A 233 -4.28 -13.04 14.82
C ASP A 233 -5.75 -12.60 14.68
N LEU A 234 -6.10 -12.22 13.44
CA LEU A 234 -7.43 -11.72 13.09
C LEU A 234 -8.54 -12.77 13.25
N VAL A 235 -8.19 -14.06 13.32
CA VAL A 235 -9.17 -15.15 13.50
C VAL A 235 -9.59 -15.26 14.95
N THR A 236 -8.62 -15.21 15.86
CA THR A 236 -8.87 -15.17 17.30
C THR A 236 -9.59 -13.88 17.68
N ASP A 237 -9.11 -12.72 17.20
CA ASP A 237 -9.74 -11.42 17.47
C ASP A 237 -11.21 -11.40 17.04
N ALA A 238 -11.52 -11.93 15.84
CA ALA A 238 -12.90 -12.01 15.36
C ALA A 238 -13.78 -12.93 16.21
N ALA A 239 -13.24 -14.06 16.70
CA ALA A 239 -13.98 -14.95 17.60
C ALA A 239 -14.30 -14.27 18.93
N THR A 240 -13.37 -13.50 19.49
CA THR A 240 -13.58 -12.69 20.68
C THR A 240 -14.67 -11.64 20.46
N TRP A 241 -14.65 -10.93 19.33
CA TRP A 241 -15.69 -9.92 19.04
C TRP A 241 -17.08 -10.52 18.93
N VAL A 242 -17.22 -11.70 18.31
CA VAL A 242 -18.51 -12.41 18.26
C VAL A 242 -19.01 -12.71 19.67
N GLN A 243 -18.15 -13.25 20.53
CA GLN A 243 -18.53 -13.59 21.90
C GLN A 243 -18.92 -12.34 22.72
N GLU A 244 -18.22 -11.23 22.56
CA GLU A 244 -18.58 -9.95 23.18
C GLU A 244 -19.93 -9.43 22.66
N LEU A 245 -20.16 -9.50 21.36
CA LEU A 245 -21.41 -9.06 20.73
C LEU A 245 -22.61 -9.94 21.16
N GLU A 246 -22.39 -11.23 21.40
CA GLU A 246 -23.41 -12.17 21.88
C GLU A 246 -23.73 -12.00 23.38
N ASN A 247 -22.77 -11.54 24.18
CA ASN A 247 -22.98 -11.25 25.60
C ASN A 247 -23.68 -9.89 25.83
N ASP A 248 -23.54 -8.96 24.87
CA ASP A 248 -24.15 -7.62 24.88
C ASP A 248 -25.50 -7.55 24.12
N ALA A 249 -26.06 -8.71 23.76
CA ALA A 249 -27.33 -8.88 23.04
C ALA A 249 -28.49 -9.19 24.00
#